data_AF-A0A8B7DF87-F1
#
_entry.id   AF-A0A8B7DF87-F1
#
_cell.length_a   1.000
_cell.length_b   1.000
_cell.length_c   1.000
_cell.angle_alpha   90.00
_cell.angle_beta   90.00
_cell.angle_gamma   90.00
#
_symmetry.space_group_name_H-M   'P 1'
#
loop_
_entity.id
_entity.type
_entity.pdbx_description
1 polymer ?
#
loop_
_entity_poly.entity_id
_entity_poly.type
_entity_poly.pdbx_seq_one_letter_code
_entity_poly.pdbx_strand_id
1 'polypeptide(L)'
;MIKIQQLVWAAGKSQALRFFDLYSNIDTLRPYFDVEPKEVLVRLSQSLVPRKTTKPQTVAGELYGPMMVVFTLVALLLFSMKFSGHTVQEGTLMGTAIGVCFGYWLGGSIFFYFLSYLCNAHITLLQIVSLTGYALFSHCIYLIMDSWS
;
A
#
# COMPACT_ATOMS: atom_id res chain seq x y z
N MET A 1 -14.85 4.15 -45.62
CA MET A 1 -13.66 4.27 -44.73
C MET A 1 -13.78 5.41 -43.71
N ILE A 2 -14.06 6.65 -44.12
CA ILE A 2 -14.10 7.83 -43.21
C ILE A 2 -15.09 7.70 -42.04
N LYS A 3 -16.26 7.09 -42.24
CA LYS A 3 -17.26 6.86 -41.16
C LYS A 3 -16.77 5.89 -40.07
N ILE A 4 -15.92 4.92 -40.41
CA ILE A 4 -15.40 3.94 -39.45
C ILE A 4 -14.35 4.59 -38.54
N GLN A 5 -13.50 5.47 -39.07
CA GLN A 5 -12.57 6.25 -38.24
C GLN A 5 -13.30 7.18 -37.27
N GLN A 6 -14.38 7.83 -37.70
CA GLN A 6 -15.19 8.69 -36.81
C GLN A 6 -15.88 7.89 -35.69
N LEU A 7 -16.36 6.67 -35.99
CA LEU A 7 -16.94 5.76 -34.99
C LEU A 7 -15.89 5.25 -33.99
N VAL A 8 -14.71 4.85 -34.47
CA VAL A 8 -13.60 4.41 -33.60
C VAL A 8 -13.10 5.57 -32.72
N TRP A 9 -13.03 6.78 -33.27
CA TRP A 9 -12.64 7.98 -32.52
C TRP A 9 -13.67 8.37 -31.45
N ALA A 10 -14.96 8.32 -31.79
CA ALA A 10 -16.05 8.58 -30.84
C ALA A 10 -16.10 7.53 -29.72
N ALA A 11 -15.94 6.24 -30.07
CA ALA A 11 -15.85 5.16 -29.09
C ALA A 11 -14.64 5.33 -28.16
N GLY A 12 -13.47 5.65 -28.71
CA GLY A 12 -12.25 5.92 -27.94
C GLY A 12 -12.39 7.12 -27.00
N LYS A 13 -13.01 8.21 -27.45
CA LYS A 13 -13.28 9.38 -26.60
C LYS A 13 -14.22 9.05 -25.44
N SER A 14 -15.26 8.25 -25.68
CA SER A 14 -16.17 7.82 -24.60
C SER A 14 -15.49 6.94 -23.56
N GLN A 15 -14.57 6.08 -23.98
CA GLN A 15 -13.84 5.17 -23.10
C GLN A 15 -12.79 5.95 -22.30
N ALA A 16 -12.08 6.88 -22.92
CA ALA A 16 -11.16 7.79 -22.25
C ALA A 16 -11.87 8.68 -21.20
N LEU A 17 -13.08 9.17 -21.50
CA LEU A 17 -13.88 9.94 -20.54
C LEU A 17 -14.31 9.09 -19.34
N ARG A 18 -14.66 7.81 -19.54
CA ARG A 18 -14.95 6.90 -18.41
C ARG A 18 -13.73 6.63 -17.53
N PHE A 19 -12.56 6.44 -18.15
CA PHE A 19 -11.31 6.33 -17.40
C PHE A 19 -10.94 7.64 -16.70
N PHE A 20 -11.23 8.79 -17.30
CA PHE A 20 -11.02 10.10 -16.71
C PHE A 20 -12.00 10.39 -15.56
N ASP A 21 -13.28 10.00 -15.67
CA ASP A 21 -14.26 10.08 -14.57
C ASP A 21 -13.88 9.15 -13.41
N LEU A 22 -13.39 7.94 -13.71
CA LEU A 22 -12.80 7.05 -12.71
C LEU A 22 -11.53 7.64 -12.08
N TYR A 23 -10.72 8.38 -12.85
CA TYR A 23 -9.52 9.07 -12.38
C TYR A 23 -9.84 10.35 -11.60
N SER A 24 -10.95 11.03 -11.89
CA SER A 24 -11.44 12.19 -11.13
C SER A 24 -11.77 11.83 -9.67
N ASN A 25 -12.07 10.56 -9.40
CA ASN A 25 -12.26 10.04 -8.06
C ASN A 25 -10.94 9.85 -7.27
N ILE A 26 -9.77 9.99 -7.93
CA ILE A 26 -8.45 9.97 -7.28
C ILE A 26 -8.17 11.27 -6.53
N ASP A 27 -8.82 12.39 -6.89
CA ASP A 27 -8.72 13.62 -6.09
C ASP A 27 -9.41 13.46 -4.72
N THR A 28 -10.31 12.48 -4.56
CA THR A 28 -10.81 12.02 -3.25
C THR A 28 -9.72 11.36 -2.41
N LEU A 29 -8.67 10.81 -3.04
CA LEU A 29 -7.54 10.21 -2.34
C LEU A 29 -6.50 11.22 -1.86
N ARG A 30 -6.42 12.40 -2.51
CA ARG A 30 -5.52 13.52 -2.16
C ARG A 30 -5.49 13.84 -0.66
N PRO A 31 -6.62 13.98 0.07
CA PRO A 31 -6.60 14.25 1.51
C PRO A 31 -5.98 13.13 2.35
N TYR A 32 -5.94 11.89 1.88
CA TYR A 32 -5.27 10.78 2.58
C TYR A 32 -3.76 10.72 2.34
N PHE A 33 -3.26 11.55 1.41
CA PHE A 33 -1.84 11.72 1.14
C PHE A 33 -1.25 13.01 1.72
N ASP A 34 -2.10 13.91 2.24
CA ASP A 34 -1.69 15.20 2.81
C ASP A 34 -1.36 15.06 4.30
N VAL A 35 -0.25 14.37 4.59
CA VAL A 35 0.21 14.10 5.96
C VAL A 35 1.67 14.47 6.12
N GLU A 36 2.01 15.14 7.21
CA GLU A 36 3.39 15.49 7.50
C GLU A 36 4.24 14.25 7.82
N PRO A 37 5.46 14.13 7.26
CA PRO A 37 6.35 12.99 7.51
C PRO A 37 6.68 12.78 9.00
N LYS A 38 6.72 13.88 9.78
CA LYS A 38 6.97 13.82 11.23
C LYS A 38 5.85 13.09 11.97
N GLU A 39 4.61 13.29 11.54
CA GLU A 39 3.45 12.64 12.12
C GLU A 39 3.43 11.14 11.81
N VAL A 40 3.80 10.77 10.59
CA VAL A 40 3.97 9.36 10.18
C VAL A 40 5.00 8.64 11.06
N LEU A 41 6.13 9.27 11.37
CA LEU A 41 7.16 8.70 12.25
C LEU A 41 6.67 8.47 13.67
N VAL A 42 5.92 9.44 14.22
CA VAL A 42 5.31 9.28 15.55
C VAL A 42 4.34 8.11 15.55
N ARG A 43 3.51 7.96 14.52
CA ARG A 43 2.54 6.87 14.39
C ARG A 43 3.21 5.51 14.17
N LEU A 44 4.29 5.46 13.40
CA LEU A 44 5.15 4.27 13.26
C LEU A 44 5.72 3.83 14.61
N SER A 45 6.26 4.76 15.39
CA SER A 45 6.79 4.46 16.72
C SER A 45 5.69 3.95 17.67
N GLN A 46 4.46 4.47 17.53
CA GLN A 46 3.30 4.01 18.28
C GLN A 46 2.81 2.64 17.82
N SER A 47 2.99 2.27 16.55
CA SER A 47 2.63 0.94 16.02
C SER A 47 3.50 -0.19 16.58
N LEU A 48 4.71 0.11 17.07
CA LEU A 48 5.60 -0.87 17.68
C LEU A 48 5.27 -1.18 19.14
N VAL A 49 4.54 -0.29 19.82
CA VAL A 49 4.25 -0.42 21.25
C VAL A 49 2.77 -0.71 21.46
N PRO A 50 2.40 -1.91 21.96
CA PRO A 50 1.00 -2.23 22.23
C PRO A 50 0.46 -1.34 23.36
N ARG A 51 -0.33 -0.32 23.00
CA ARG A 51 -1.02 0.54 23.97
C ARG A 51 -2.37 -0.08 24.34
N LYS A 52 -2.61 -0.27 25.64
CA LYS A 52 -3.96 -0.53 26.17
C LYS A 52 -4.78 0.74 26.02
N THR A 53 -5.82 0.72 25.18
CA THR A 53 -6.61 1.92 24.89
C THR A 53 -7.92 1.91 25.68
N THR A 54 -8.06 2.84 26.62
CA THR A 54 -9.32 3.09 27.37
C THR A 54 -10.36 3.86 26.53
N LYS A 55 -9.97 4.36 25.34
CA LYS A 55 -10.83 5.07 24.38
C LYS A 55 -10.70 4.46 22.99
N PRO A 56 -11.75 4.49 22.15
CA PRO A 56 -11.66 4.01 20.78
C PRO A 56 -10.57 4.79 20.04
N GLN A 57 -9.58 4.07 19.49
CA GLN A 57 -8.51 4.69 18.72
C GLN A 57 -9.11 5.35 17.47
N THR A 58 -8.87 6.65 17.31
CA THR A 58 -9.10 7.34 16.04
C THR A 58 -8.00 6.90 15.08
N VAL A 59 -8.14 5.69 14.51
CA VAL A 59 -7.26 5.21 13.46
C VAL A 59 -7.44 6.13 12.27
N ALA A 60 -6.40 6.92 11.98
CA ALA A 60 -6.37 7.74 10.79
C ALA A 60 -6.33 6.82 9.56
N GLY A 61 -7.31 6.96 8.68
CA GLY A 61 -7.36 6.24 7.40
C GLY A 61 -6.41 6.84 6.37
N GLU A 62 -5.17 7.13 6.74
CA GLU A 62 -4.18 7.71 5.84
C GLU A 62 -3.48 6.65 5.00
N LEU A 63 -3.13 7.00 3.77
CA LEU A 63 -2.52 6.07 2.82
C LEU A 63 -1.03 6.37 2.57
N TYR A 64 -0.59 7.60 2.84
CA TYR A 64 0.81 8.01 2.63
C TYR A 64 1.79 7.20 3.47
N GLY A 65 1.60 7.14 4.79
CA GLY A 65 2.48 6.39 5.70
C GLY A 65 2.63 4.91 5.31
N PRO A 66 1.53 4.15 5.19
CA PRO A 66 1.52 2.77 4.71
C PRO A 66 2.27 2.55 3.38
N MET A 67 2.03 3.41 2.39
CA MET A 67 2.71 3.33 1.09
C MET A 67 4.22 3.51 1.22
N MET A 68 4.67 4.47 2.03
CA MET A 68 6.09 4.68 2.29
C MET A 68 6.72 3.46 2.97
N VAL A 69 6.03 2.83 3.92
CA VAL A 69 6.52 1.60 4.58
C VAL A 69 6.67 0.47 3.56
N VAL A 70 5.68 0.24 2.70
CA VAL A 70 5.76 -0.80 1.66
C VAL A 70 6.92 -0.55 0.71
N PHE A 71 7.15 0.70 0.28
CA PHE A 71 8.31 1.03 -0.55
C PHE A 71 9.64 0.79 0.19
N THR A 72 9.74 1.13 1.47
CA THR A 72 10.94 0.83 2.26
C THR A 72 11.17 -0.67 2.41
N LEU A 73 10.11 -1.47 2.58
CA LEU A 73 10.19 -2.93 2.63
C LEU A 73 10.72 -3.50 1.32
N VAL A 74 10.23 -3.02 0.17
CA VAL A 74 10.74 -3.40 -1.16
C VAL A 74 12.22 -3.07 -1.29
N ALA A 75 12.62 -1.86 -0.88
CA ALA A 75 14.02 -1.42 -0.94
C ALA A 75 14.93 -2.28 -0.05
N LEU A 76 14.50 -2.60 1.17
CA LEU A 76 15.23 -3.49 2.08
C LEU A 76 15.35 -4.91 1.51
N LEU A 77 14.28 -5.45 0.95
CA LEU A 77 14.29 -6.78 0.36
C LEU A 77 15.23 -6.86 -0.85
N LEU A 78 15.24 -5.83 -1.69
CA LEU A 78 16.21 -5.71 -2.80
C LEU A 78 17.64 -5.54 -2.30
N PHE A 79 17.85 -4.78 -1.23
CA PHE A 79 19.16 -4.61 -0.60
C PHE A 79 19.69 -5.94 -0.04
N SER A 80 18.88 -6.68 0.72
CA SER A 80 19.24 -8.00 1.27
C SER A 80 19.57 -8.99 0.16
N MET A 81 18.83 -8.99 -0.96
CA MET A 81 19.12 -9.86 -2.10
C MET A 81 20.45 -9.52 -2.79
N LYS A 82 20.81 -8.24 -2.90
CA LYS A 82 22.13 -7.82 -3.42
C LYS A 82 23.26 -8.24 -2.49
N PHE A 83 23.05 -8.21 -1.18
CA PHE A 83 24.04 -8.64 -0.19
C PHE A 83 24.21 -10.17 -0.16
N SER A 84 23.14 -10.93 -0.40
CA SER A 84 23.11 -12.39 -0.40
C SER A 84 23.77 -13.06 -1.64
N GLY A 85 24.31 -12.28 -2.59
CA GLY A 85 25.09 -12.81 -3.72
C GLY A 85 24.27 -13.49 -4.83
N HIS A 86 22.96 -13.24 -4.91
CA HIS A 86 22.10 -13.83 -5.93
C HIS A 86 22.36 -13.22 -7.34
N THR A 87 22.96 -14.01 -8.25
CA THR A 87 23.33 -13.61 -9.62
C THR A 87 22.20 -13.84 -10.64
N VAL A 88 21.03 -13.24 -10.44
CA VAL A 88 19.88 -13.38 -11.36
C VAL A 88 19.51 -12.04 -12.00
N GLN A 89 18.98 -12.11 -13.22
CA GLN A 89 18.57 -11.00 -14.09
C GLN A 89 17.75 -9.94 -13.32
N GLU A 90 18.35 -8.78 -13.06
CA GLU A 90 17.87 -7.77 -12.09
C GLU A 90 16.42 -7.31 -12.30
N GLY A 91 15.91 -7.36 -13.54
CA GLY A 91 14.55 -6.92 -13.90
C GLY A 91 13.43 -7.78 -13.31
N THR A 92 13.53 -9.11 -13.38
CA THR A 92 12.50 -10.01 -12.83
C THR A 92 12.50 -10.00 -11.31
N LEU A 93 13.69 -9.86 -10.71
CA LEU A 93 13.88 -9.84 -9.26
C LEU A 93 13.22 -8.61 -8.61
N MET A 94 13.37 -7.44 -9.23
CA MET A 94 12.66 -6.22 -8.82
C MET A 94 11.14 -6.35 -8.90
N GLY A 95 10.64 -6.91 -10.01
CA GLY A 95 9.21 -7.15 -10.19
C GLY A 95 8.63 -8.09 -9.13
N THR A 96 9.35 -9.16 -8.78
CA THR A 96 8.92 -10.09 -7.72
C THR A 96 8.94 -9.45 -6.35
N ALA A 97 9.95 -8.66 -6.00
CA ALA A 97 10.01 -7.96 -4.71
C ALA A 97 8.82 -7.00 -4.52
N ILE A 98 8.54 -6.19 -5.55
CA ILE A 98 7.38 -5.29 -5.58
C ILE A 98 6.09 -6.10 -5.46
N GLY A 99 5.93 -7.15 -6.26
CA GLY A 99 4.74 -8.00 -6.26
C GLY A 99 4.46 -8.66 -4.91
N VAL A 100 5.50 -9.16 -4.24
CA VAL A 100 5.37 -9.79 -2.91
C VAL A 100 5.00 -8.75 -1.85
N CYS A 101 5.68 -7.60 -1.78
CA CYS A 101 5.40 -6.59 -0.76
C CYS A 101 4.01 -5.96 -0.95
N PHE A 102 3.64 -5.58 -2.17
CA PHE A 102 2.30 -5.05 -2.45
C PHE A 102 1.21 -6.12 -2.33
N GLY A 103 1.48 -7.35 -2.76
CA GLY A 103 0.57 -8.48 -2.64
C GLY A 103 0.30 -8.85 -1.18
N TYR A 104 1.33 -8.84 -0.34
CA TYR A 104 1.19 -9.10 1.09
C TYR A 104 0.39 -7.99 1.78
N TRP A 105 0.65 -6.73 1.46
CA TRP A 105 -0.09 -5.60 2.02
C TRP A 105 -1.57 -5.59 1.60
N LEU A 106 -1.85 -5.62 0.29
CA LEU A 106 -3.22 -5.55 -0.24
C LEU A 106 -3.99 -6.85 0.05
N GLY A 107 -3.36 -8.00 -0.15
CA GLY A 107 -3.95 -9.31 0.14
C GLY A 107 -4.27 -9.47 1.63
N GLY A 108 -3.33 -9.09 2.51
CA GLY A 108 -3.57 -9.07 3.95
C GLY A 108 -4.71 -8.12 4.33
N SER A 109 -4.75 -6.92 3.76
CA SER A 109 -5.83 -5.96 4.00
C SER A 109 -7.21 -6.50 3.61
N ILE A 110 -7.32 -7.16 2.44
CA ILE A 110 -8.56 -7.78 1.96
C ILE A 110 -8.98 -8.92 2.88
N PHE A 111 -8.03 -9.75 3.31
CA PHE A 111 -8.30 -10.84 4.24
C PHE A 111 -8.83 -10.33 5.59
N PHE A 112 -8.19 -9.30 6.16
CA PHE A 112 -8.66 -8.67 7.40
C PHE A 112 -10.00 -7.97 7.23
N TYR A 113 -10.27 -7.38 6.06
CA TYR A 113 -11.59 -6.82 5.76
C TYR A 113 -12.67 -7.90 5.73
N PHE A 114 -12.40 -9.04 5.11
CA PHE A 114 -13.31 -10.18 5.10
C PHE A 114 -13.53 -10.73 6.53
N LEU A 115 -12.47 -10.83 7.33
CA LEU A 115 -12.57 -11.26 8.73
C LEU A 115 -13.39 -10.26 9.58
N SER A 116 -13.20 -8.96 9.36
CA SER A 116 -13.99 -7.90 10.01
C SER A 116 -15.48 -7.99 9.63
N TYR A 117 -15.77 -8.36 8.38
CA TYR A 117 -17.12 -8.59 7.90
C TYR A 117 -17.77 -9.79 8.60
N LEU A 118 -17.04 -10.91 8.76
CA LEU A 118 -17.52 -12.08 9.50
C LEU A 118 -17.77 -11.77 10.99
N CYS A 119 -16.90 -10.95 11.60
CA CYS A 119 -17.01 -10.54 12.99
C CYS A 119 -18.00 -9.39 13.23
N ASN A 120 -18.69 -8.91 12.18
CA ASN A 120 -19.63 -7.79 12.24
C ASN A 120 -19.02 -6.49 12.82
N ALA A 121 -17.72 -6.30 12.60
CA ALA A 121 -16.99 -5.11 13.05
C ALA A 121 -17.08 -4.02 11.98
N HIS A 122 -17.70 -2.89 12.35
CA HIS A 122 -17.86 -1.70 11.50
C HIS A 122 -16.56 -0.87 11.40
N ILE A 123 -15.52 -1.45 10.78
CA ILE A 123 -14.27 -0.74 10.49
C ILE A 123 -14.23 -0.39 8.99
N THR A 124 -13.80 0.82 8.66
CA THR A 124 -13.67 1.24 7.26
C THR A 124 -12.48 0.55 6.58
N LEU A 125 -12.60 0.26 5.28
CA LEU A 125 -11.53 -0.40 4.52
C LEU A 125 -10.20 0.38 4.60
N LEU A 126 -10.26 1.72 4.52
CA LEU A 126 -9.08 2.58 4.63
C LEU A 126 -8.35 2.43 5.97
N GLN A 127 -9.08 2.25 7.07
CA GLN A 127 -8.47 2.02 8.39
C GLN A 127 -7.78 0.66 8.47
N ILE A 128 -8.33 -0.37 7.84
CA ILE A 128 -7.70 -1.70 7.80
C ILE A 128 -6.43 -1.65 6.96
N VAL A 129 -6.50 -1.00 5.79
CA VAL A 129 -5.34 -0.82 4.90
C VAL A 129 -4.24 0.00 5.57
N SER A 130 -4.59 1.04 6.33
CA SER A 130 -3.60 1.84 7.04
C SER A 130 -2.97 1.07 8.20
N LEU A 131 -3.78 0.40 9.03
CA LEU A 131 -3.30 -0.38 10.17
C LEU A 131 -2.36 -1.51 9.75
N THR A 132 -2.75 -2.28 8.73
CA THR A 132 -1.93 -3.37 8.20
C THR A 132 -0.63 -2.86 7.59
N GLY A 133 -0.66 -1.71 6.89
CA GLY A 133 0.54 -1.08 6.35
C GLY A 133 1.53 -0.62 7.42
N TYR A 134 1.03 -0.05 8.54
CA TYR A 134 1.89 0.29 9.68
C TYR A 134 2.48 -0.96 10.36
N ALA A 135 1.74 -2.07 10.42
CA ALA A 135 2.24 -3.33 10.97
C ALA A 135 3.40 -3.94 10.14
N LEU A 136 3.52 -3.60 8.86
CA LEU A 136 4.65 -4.04 8.01
C LEU A 136 5.98 -3.45 8.46
N PHE A 137 5.98 -2.36 9.23
CA PHE A 137 7.21 -1.76 9.75
C PHE A 137 8.02 -2.73 10.62
N SER A 138 7.35 -3.61 11.38
CA SER A 138 8.01 -4.66 12.17
C SER A 138 8.78 -5.65 11.27
N HIS A 139 8.28 -5.93 10.06
CA HIS A 139 8.96 -6.81 9.11
C HIS A 139 10.21 -6.12 8.53
N CYS A 140 10.19 -4.79 8.35
CA CYS A 140 11.37 -4.03 7.96
C CYS A 140 12.51 -4.18 8.99
N ILE A 141 12.20 -4.09 10.29
CA ILE A 141 13.18 -4.25 11.37
C ILE A 141 13.78 -5.65 11.35
N TYR A 142 12.94 -6.68 11.17
CA TYR A 142 13.40 -8.06 11.09
C TYR A 142 14.35 -8.29 9.91
N LEU A 143 14.00 -7.79 8.71
CA LEU A 143 14.86 -7.91 7.53
C LEU A 143 16.20 -7.16 7.68
N ILE A 144 16.19 -5.99 8.33
CA ILE A 144 17.43 -5.28 8.65
C ILE A 144 18.29 -6.14 9.58
N MET A 145 17.71 -6.69 10.64
CA MET A 145 18.45 -7.53 11.60
C MET A 145 19.03 -8.78 10.93
N ASP A 146 18.27 -9.44 10.05
CA ASP A 146 18.72 -10.60 9.27
C ASP A 146 19.87 -10.24 8.32
N SER A 147 19.78 -9.11 7.62
CA SER A 147 20.85 -8.66 6.70
C SER A 147 22.18 -8.31 7.37
N TRP A 148 22.17 -8.07 8.68
CA TRP A 148 23.37 -7.73 9.46
C TRP A 148 24.00 -8.93 10.17
N SER A 149 23.37 -10.12 10.13
CA SER A 149 23.88 -11.37 10.71
C SER A 149 24.66 -12.20 9.71
#